data_AF-A0AAN1PVV7-F1
#
_entry.id   AF-A0AAN1PVV7-F1
#
_cell.length_a   1.000
_cell.length_b   1.000
_cell.length_c   1.000
_cell.angle_alpha   90.00
_cell.angle_beta   90.00
_cell.angle_gamma   90.00
#
_symmetry.space_group_name_H-M   'P 1'
#
loop_
_entity.id
_entity.type
_entity.pdbx_description
1 polymer ?
#
loop_
_entity_poly.entity_id
_entity_poly.type
_entity_poly.pdbx_seq_one_letter_code
_entity_poly.pdbx_strand_id
1 'polypeptide(L)' 'MSEVKMAFSVARNNTWTNDGKATKAFFEAQGATVKPSRLHGDYDVFVDGKHVAWIFNNKEDQIEFLTSKGLIK' A
#
# COMPACT_ATOMS: atom_id res chain seq x y z
N MET A 1 -23.63 6.77 -5.92
CA MET A 1 -22.65 6.54 -4.84
C MET A 1 -21.45 5.88 -5.47
N SER A 2 -20.30 6.55 -5.46
CA SER A 2 -19.06 5.96 -5.98
C SER A 2 -18.67 4.77 -5.10
N GLU A 3 -18.51 3.61 -5.72
CA GLU A 3 -17.96 2.42 -5.07
C GLU A 3 -16.59 2.79 -4.50
N VAL A 4 -16.46 2.76 -3.17
CA VAL A 4 -15.17 3.00 -2.53
C VAL A 4 -14.29 1.83 -2.92
N LYS A 5 -13.42 2.02 -3.91
CA LYS A 5 -12.40 1.02 -4.25
C LYS A 5 -11.59 0.73 -3.00
N MET A 6 -11.69 -0.50 -2.53
CA MET A 6 -10.87 -0.99 -1.42
C MET A 6 -9.41 -0.92 -1.85
N ALA A 7 -8.56 -0.34 -1.00
CA ALA A 7 -7.13 -0.33 -1.21
C ALA A 7 -6.48 -1.22 -0.15
N PHE A 8 -5.40 -1.87 -0.56
CA PHE A 8 -4.61 -2.73 0.31
C PHE A 8 -3.25 -2.05 0.45
N SER A 9 -2.81 -1.75 1.66
CA SER A 9 -1.46 -1.19 1.83
C SER A 9 -0.72 -1.88 2.95
N VAL A 10 0.60 -1.95 2.82
CA VAL A 10 1.49 -2.48 3.84
C VAL A 10 2.59 -1.45 4.09
N ALA A 11 2.61 -0.88 5.28
CA ALA A 11 3.62 0.05 5.72
C ALA A 11 4.94 -0.67 6.04
N ARG A 12 6.06 0.07 5.98
CA ARG A 12 7.41 -0.46 6.26
C ARG A 12 7.58 -1.01 7.68
N ASN A 13 6.73 -0.59 8.61
CA ASN A 13 6.68 -1.12 9.98
C ASN A 13 5.82 -2.39 10.10
N ASN A 14 5.52 -3.06 8.98
CA ASN A 14 4.68 -4.25 8.89
C ASN A 14 3.23 -4.06 9.35
N THR A 15 2.74 -2.83 9.45
CA THR A 15 1.31 -2.56 9.61
C THR A 15 0.63 -2.61 8.25
N TRP A 16 -0.51 -3.28 8.12
CA TRP A 16 -1.29 -3.27 6.88
C TRP A 16 -2.73 -2.85 7.12
N THR A 17 -3.35 -2.31 6.08
CA THR A 17 -4.78 -1.95 6.08
C THR A 17 -5.45 -2.45 4.82
N ASN A 18 -6.71 -2.85 4.99
CA ASN A 18 -7.62 -3.34 3.95
C ASN A 18 -8.84 -2.42 3.90
N ASP A 19 -8.63 -1.12 3.96
CA ASP A 19 -9.68 -0.11 3.87
C ASP A 19 -9.49 0.78 2.64
N GLY A 20 -10.59 1.31 2.12
CA GLY A 20 -10.56 2.26 1.00
C GLY A 20 -9.90 3.60 1.32
N LYS A 21 -9.34 3.76 2.52
CA LYS A 21 -8.64 4.98 2.93
C LYS A 21 -7.22 4.98 2.45
N ALA A 22 -6.49 3.85 2.48
CA ALA A 22 -5.07 3.83 2.08
C ALA A 22 -4.84 3.75 0.55
N THR A 23 -5.56 4.57 -0.21
CA THR A 23 -5.42 4.67 -1.67
C THR A 23 -4.23 5.56 -2.04
N LYS A 24 -3.78 5.49 -3.30
CA LYS A 24 -2.82 6.44 -3.88
C LYS A 24 -3.21 7.90 -3.61
N ALA A 25 -4.47 8.25 -3.88
CA ALA A 25 -4.99 9.60 -3.71
C ALA A 25 -4.93 10.08 -2.25
N PHE A 26 -5.15 9.18 -1.27
CA PHE A 26 -5.04 9.51 0.15
C PHE A 26 -3.60 9.84 0.56
N PHE A 27 -2.62 9.06 0.09
CA PHE A 27 -1.22 9.33 0.37
C PHE A 27 -0.74 10.61 -0.32
N GLU A 28 -1.11 10.83 -1.58
CA GLU A 28 -0.81 12.07 -2.30
C GLU A 28 -1.44 13.31 -1.63
N ALA A 29 -2.67 13.21 -1.13
CA ALA A 29 -3.33 14.29 -0.39
C ALA A 29 -2.64 14.66 0.92
N GLN A 30 -1.82 13.76 1.48
CA GLN A 30 -0.99 14.00 2.66
C GLN A 30 0.43 14.48 2.31
N GLY A 31 0.71 14.76 1.04
CA GLY A 31 2.02 15.21 0.58
C GLY A 31 3.03 14.09 0.35
N ALA A 32 2.59 12.82 0.38
CA ALA A 32 3.45 11.71 0.01
C ALA A 32 3.69 11.71 -1.51
N THR A 33 4.91 11.33 -1.89
CA THR A 33 5.22 11.00 -3.29
C THR A 33 4.89 9.54 -3.52
N VAL A 34 3.95 9.26 -4.43
CA VAL A 34 3.56 7.89 -4.81
C VAL A 34 4.09 7.57 -6.20
N LYS A 35 4.82 6.47 -6.36
CA LYS A 35 5.44 6.07 -7.63
C LYS A 35 5.07 4.62 -7.95
N PRO A 36 4.97 4.24 -9.24
CA PRO A 36 4.84 2.83 -9.61
C PRO A 36 5.98 2.02 -8.99
N SER A 37 5.63 0.94 -8.30
CA SER A 37 6.61 0.06 -7.68
C SER A 37 7.26 -0.84 -8.73
N ARG A 38 8.53 -1.19 -8.51
CA ARG A 38 9.26 -2.17 -9.33
C ARG A 38 9.51 -3.49 -8.60
N LEU A 39 9.16 -3.55 -7.31
CA LEU A 39 9.55 -4.65 -6.42
C LEU A 39 8.34 -5.31 -5.76
N HIS A 40 7.44 -4.51 -5.19
CA HIS A 40 6.32 -5.00 -4.38
C HIS A 40 5.07 -4.14 -4.59
N GLY A 41 3.92 -4.79 -4.79
CA GLY A 41 2.66 -4.10 -5.04
C GLY A 41 2.69 -3.22 -6.29
N ASP A 42 1.67 -2.39 -6.45
CA ASP A 42 1.50 -1.50 -7.58
C ASP A 42 2.24 -0.17 -7.40
N TYR A 43 2.33 0.33 -6.15
CA TYR A 43 2.96 1.61 -5.86
C TYR A 43 3.83 1.59 -4.60
N ASP A 44 4.95 2.32 -4.66
CA ASP A 44 5.79 2.70 -3.53
C ASP A 44 5.38 4.11 -3.04
N VAL A 45 5.24 4.28 -1.74
CA VAL A 45 4.89 5.55 -1.09
C VAL A 45 6.09 6.10 -0.35
N PHE A 46 6.43 7.36 -0.60
CA PHE A 46 7.55 8.07 0.03
C PHE A 46 7.09 9.34 0.74
N VAL A 47 7.56 9.54 1.97
CA VAL A 47 7.40 10.79 2.73
C VAL A 47 8.79 11.29 3.09
N ASP A 48 9.10 12.56 2.79
CA ASP A 48 10.42 13.15 2.97
C ASP A 48 11.57 12.32 2.37
N GLY A 49 11.31 11.73 1.19
CA GLY A 49 12.26 10.86 0.49
C GLY A 49 12.44 9.46 1.10
N LYS A 50 11.81 9.15 2.22
CA LYS A 50 11.86 7.83 2.86
C LYS A 50 10.68 6.98 2.42
N HIS A 51 10.94 5.73 2.05
CA HIS A 51 9.89 4.77 1.70
C HIS A 51 9.10 4.37 2.96
N VAL A 52 7.77 4.55 2.95
CA VAL A 52 6.90 4.31 4.11
C VAL A 52 5.86 3.22 3.91
N ALA A 53 5.41 2.94 2.68
CA ALA A 53 4.39 1.93 2.43
C ALA A 53 4.34 1.46 0.97
N TRP A 54 3.87 0.23 0.77
CA TRP A 54 3.43 -0.29 -0.52
C TRP A 54 1.91 -0.23 -0.63
N ILE A 55 1.40 0.09 -1.81
CA ILE A 55 -0.02 0.01 -2.16
C ILE A 55 -0.21 -1.15 -3.14
N PHE A 56 -1.21 -1.97 -2.88
CA PHE A 56 -1.66 -3.09 -3.70
C PHE A 56 -3.11 -2.81 -4.12
N ASN A 57 -3.39 -2.96 -5.42
CA ASN A 57 -4.72 -2.78 -6.00
C ASN A 57 -5.60 -4.01 -5.80
N ASN A 58 -5.01 -5.17 -5.52
CA ASN A 58 -5.72 -6.40 -5.22
C ASN A 58 -5.25 -6.98 -3.86
N LYS A 59 -6.12 -7.80 -3.27
CA LYS A 59 -5.89 -8.41 -1.96
C LYS A 59 -4.90 -9.58 -2.01
N GLU A 60 -4.89 -10.30 -3.13
CA GLU A 60 -4.11 -11.53 -3.31
C GLU A 60 -2.61 -11.24 -3.29
N ASP A 61 -2.16 -10.22 -4.00
CA ASP A 61 -0.76 -9.76 -4.02
C ASP A 61 -0.32 -9.25 -2.65
N GLN A 62 -1.23 -8.59 -1.91
CA GLN A 62 -0.95 -8.17 -0.54
C GLN A 62 -0.74 -9.41 0.37
N ILE A 63 -1.60 -10.42 0.24
CA ILE A 63 -1.48 -11.67 1.00
C ILE A 63 -0.19 -12.40 0.64
N GLU A 64 0.15 -12.52 -0.64
CA GLU A 64 1.40 -13.11 -1.09
C GLU A 64 2.60 -12.37 -0.50
N PHE A 65 2.58 -11.04 -0.54
CA PHE A 65 3.62 -10.22 0.08
C PHE A 65 3.72 -10.47 1.59
N LEU A 66 2.62 -10.40 2.32
CA LEU A 66 2.61 -10.63 3.78
C LEU A 66 3.08 -12.04 4.15
N THR A 67 2.72 -13.04 3.36
CA THR A 67 3.15 -14.44 3.54
C THR A 67 4.65 -14.58 3.27
N SER A 68 5.16 -13.97 2.20
CA SER A 68 6.61 -13.96 1.88
C SER A 68 7.47 -13.29 2.97
N LYS A 69 6.88 -12.37 3.74
CA LYS A 69 7.51 -11.72 4.90
C LYS A 69 7.30 -12.47 6.21
N GLY A 70 6.53 -13.57 6.22
CA GLY A 70 6.18 -14.32 7.42
C GLY A 70 5.29 -13.56 8.40
N LEU A 71 4.55 -12.55 7.93
CA LEU A 71 3.69 -11.70 8.77
C LEU A 71 2.32 -12.33 9.03
N ILE A 72 1.90 -13.27 8.18
CA ILE A 72 0.67 -14.05 8.29
C ILE A 72 0.94 -15.52 7.92
N LYS A 73 0.02 -16.42 8.28
CA LYS A 73 0.07 -17.87 8.02
C LYS A 73 -1.26 -18.37 7.48
#